data_AF-F3CFY7-F1
#
_entry.id   AF-F3CFY7-F1
#
_cell.length_a   1.000
_cell.length_b   1.000
_cell.length_c   1.000
_cell.angle_alpha   90.00
_cell.angle_beta   90.00
_cell.angle_gamma   90.00
#
_symmetry.space_group_name_H-M   'P 1'
#
loop_
_entity.id
_entity.type
_entity.pdbx_description
1 polymer ?
#
loop_
_entity_poly.entity_id
_entity_poly.type
_entity_poly.pdbx_seq_one_letter_code
_entity_poly.pdbx_strand_id
1 'polypeptide(L)'
;WETRVFRQTGELIAVTEDDAKVLSRLSGRATSYVVNSVDCAYYASVHADRNSHRLLFIGNYEYGPNIDAIEWALDEIMPLVWAQAPAVRFA
;
A
#
# COMPACT_ATOMS: atom_id res chain seq x y z
N TRP A 1 -22.28 3.90 -7.30
CA TRP A 1 -21.76 2.74 -8.04
C TRP A 1 -21.66 1.51 -7.12
N GLU A 2 -20.98 1.62 -5.98
CA GLU A 2 -20.74 0.52 -5.02
C GLU A 2 -22.01 -0.24 -4.61
N THR A 3 -23.06 0.45 -4.14
CA THR A 3 -24.33 -0.19 -3.74
C THR A 3 -24.99 -0.99 -4.87
N ARG A 4 -24.79 -0.57 -6.12
CA ARG A 4 -25.31 -1.29 -7.29
C ARG A 4 -24.53 -2.58 -7.54
N VAL A 5 -23.21 -2.57 -7.33
CA VAL A 5 -22.35 -3.74 -7.48
C VAL A 5 -22.56 -4.73 -6.34
N PHE A 6 -22.67 -4.27 -5.09
CA PHE A 6 -22.88 -5.13 -3.91
C PHE A 6 -24.16 -5.97 -3.99
N ARG A 7 -25.19 -5.48 -4.68
CA ARG A 7 -26.44 -6.23 -4.90
C ARG A 7 -26.35 -7.31 -5.98
N GLN A 8 -25.30 -7.29 -6.80
CA GLN A 8 -25.10 -8.26 -7.88
C GLN A 8 -24.24 -9.45 -7.45
N THR A 9 -23.58 -9.36 -6.30
CA THR A 9 -22.64 -10.38 -5.82
C THR A 9 -23.27 -11.28 -4.75
N GLY A 10 -22.94 -12.57 -4.82
CA GLY A 10 -23.34 -13.54 -3.81
C GLY A 10 -22.65 -13.30 -2.46
N GLU A 11 -21.41 -12.82 -2.50
CA GLU A 11 -20.57 -12.57 -1.33
C GLU A 11 -19.72 -11.32 -1.52
N LEU A 12 -19.35 -10.68 -0.41
CA LEU A 12 -18.38 -9.59 -0.36
C LEU A 12 -17.24 -10.06 0.54
N ILE A 13 -16.00 -9.86 0.09
CA ILE A 13 -14.80 -10.18 0.84
C ILE A 13 -13.91 -8.95 0.83
N ALA A 14 -13.53 -8.49 2.01
CA ALA A 14 -12.60 -7.39 2.19
C ALA A 14 -11.16 -7.89 2.33
N VAL A 15 -10.18 -7.01 2.17
CA VAL A 15 -8.76 -7.34 2.41
C VAL A 15 -8.27 -6.93 3.80
N THR A 16 -9.08 -6.14 4.52
CA THR A 16 -8.84 -5.75 5.91
C THR A 16 -10.12 -5.89 6.73
N GLU A 17 -9.97 -6.00 8.05
CA GLU A 17 -11.11 -6.03 8.97
C GLU A 17 -11.90 -4.71 8.94
N ASP A 18 -11.21 -3.58 8.81
CA ASP A 18 -11.86 -2.26 8.80
C ASP A 18 -12.66 -2.04 7.53
N ASP A 19 -12.15 -2.49 6.38
CA ASP A 19 -12.91 -2.50 5.13
C ASP A 19 -14.15 -3.40 5.25
N ALA A 20 -14.02 -4.58 5.89
CA ALA A 20 -15.18 -5.45 6.13
C ALA A 20 -16.25 -4.79 7.00
N LYS A 21 -15.86 -4.01 8.03
CA LYS A 21 -16.80 -3.25 8.85
C LYS A 21 -17.53 -2.19 8.01
N VAL A 22 -16.80 -1.47 7.16
CA VAL A 22 -17.38 -0.44 6.27
C VAL A 22 -18.33 -1.08 5.26
N LEU A 23 -17.88 -2.13 4.56
CA LEU A 23 -18.69 -2.87 3.59
C LEU A 23 -19.92 -3.51 4.22
N SER A 24 -19.83 -3.97 5.47
CA SER A 24 -20.98 -4.52 6.19
C SER A 24 -22.04 -3.46 6.46
N ARG A 25 -21.62 -2.24 6.83
CA ARG A 25 -22.53 -1.09 7.03
C ARG A 25 -23.16 -0.65 5.71
N LEU A 26 -22.39 -0.61 4.63
CA LEU A 26 -22.86 -0.15 3.31
C LEU A 26 -23.78 -1.17 2.61
N SER A 27 -23.50 -2.47 2.78
CA SER A 27 -24.27 -3.54 2.13
C SER A 27 -25.44 -4.05 2.97
N GLY A 28 -25.44 -3.80 4.28
CA GLY A 28 -26.40 -4.37 5.23
C GLY A 28 -26.20 -5.87 5.48
N ARG A 29 -25.06 -6.43 5.06
CA ARG A 29 -24.73 -7.86 5.15
C ARG A 29 -23.39 -8.04 5.83
N ALA A 30 -23.24 -9.07 6.65
CA ALA A 30 -21.93 -9.41 7.20
C ALA A 30 -20.94 -9.69 6.06
N THR A 31 -19.80 -9.00 6.09
CA THR A 31 -18.71 -9.12 5.12
C THR A 31 -17.53 -9.80 5.79
N SER A 32 -17.01 -10.87 5.18
CA SER A 32 -15.78 -11.53 5.63
C SER A 32 -14.55 -10.75 5.16
N TYR A 33 -13.39 -11.00 5.77
CA TYR A 33 -12.13 -10.46 5.27
C TYR A 33 -11.08 -11.56 5.15
N VAL A 34 -10.21 -11.41 4.16
CA VAL A 34 -9.04 -12.25 3.95
C VAL A 34 -7.86 -11.32 3.72
N VAL A 35 -6.91 -11.35 4.64
CA VAL A 35 -5.72 -10.49 4.57
C VAL A 35 -4.89 -10.88 3.34
N ASN A 36 -4.64 -9.90 2.47
CA ASN A 36 -3.70 -10.11 1.38
C ASN A 36 -2.32 -10.39 1.96
N SER A 37 -1.78 -11.58 1.69
CA SER A 37 -0.62 -12.14 2.37
C SER A 37 0.48 -12.48 1.39
N VAL A 38 1.72 -12.46 1.88
CA VAL A 38 2.90 -12.93 1.15
C VAL A 38 3.49 -14.15 1.86
N ASP A 39 4.27 -14.95 1.15
CA ASP A 39 5.01 -16.05 1.76
C ASP A 39 6.17 -15.50 2.60
N CYS A 40 5.92 -15.34 3.91
CA CYS A 40 6.92 -14.84 4.84
C CYS A 40 8.14 -15.77 4.94
N ALA A 41 7.98 -17.08 4.76
CA ALA A 41 9.09 -18.03 4.83
C ALA A 41 10.01 -17.87 3.62
N TYR A 42 9.45 -17.64 2.43
CA TYR A 42 10.21 -17.34 1.23
C TYR A 42 11.10 -16.10 1.38
N TYR A 43 10.61 -15.05 2.04
CA TYR A 43 11.35 -13.80 2.24
C TYR A 43 12.18 -13.75 3.53
N ALA A 44 12.13 -14.77 4.39
CA ALA A 44 12.76 -14.76 5.70
C ALA A 44 14.29 -14.60 5.65
N SER A 45 14.94 -14.98 4.55
CA SER A 45 16.39 -14.82 4.36
C SER A 45 16.81 -13.44 3.85
N VAL A 46 15.87 -12.58 3.48
CA VAL A 46 16.17 -11.23 2.98
C VAL A 46 16.51 -10.31 4.14
N HIS A 47 17.73 -9.77 4.14
CA HIS A 47 18.21 -8.84 5.16
C HIS A 47 18.55 -7.51 4.51
N ALA A 48 17.90 -6.43 4.95
CA ALA A 48 18.21 -5.09 4.47
C ALA A 48 19.52 -4.57 5.08
N ASP A 49 20.42 -4.04 4.24
CA ASP A 49 21.55 -3.27 4.72
C ASP A 49 21.09 -1.87 5.15
N ARG A 50 21.03 -1.67 6.47
CA ARG A 50 20.58 -0.41 7.09
C ARG A 50 21.56 0.75 6.87
N ASN A 51 22.79 0.47 6.46
CA ASN A 51 23.81 1.48 6.16
C ASN A 51 23.91 1.80 4.67
N SER A 52 23.11 1.15 3.82
CA SER A 52 23.17 1.37 2.37
C SER A 52 22.74 2.77 1.94
N HIS A 53 22.00 3.48 2.79
CA HIS A 53 21.39 4.78 2.48
C HIS A 53 20.51 4.75 1.22
N ARG A 54 19.96 3.58 0.86
CA ARG A 54 19.10 3.41 -0.31
C ARG A 54 17.62 3.44 0.08
N LEU A 55 16.84 4.22 -0.65
CA LEU A 55 15.39 4.25 -0.56
C LEU A 55 14.80 3.55 -1.77
N LEU A 56 13.90 2.60 -1.56
CA LEU A 56 13.17 1.95 -2.62
C LEU A 56 11.69 2.31 -2.50
N PHE A 57 11.14 2.93 -3.53
CA PHE A 57 9.70 3.15 -3.66
C PHE A 57 9.14 2.12 -4.64
N ILE A 58 8.16 1.33 -4.19
CA ILE A 58 7.51 0.30 -5.01
C ILE A 58 6.05 0.68 -5.12
N GLY A 59 5.58 0.82 -6.36
CA GLY A 59 4.19 1.08 -6.67
C GLY A 59 3.87 0.68 -8.10
N ASN A 60 2.58 0.50 -8.40
CA ASN A 60 2.13 0.41 -9.79
C ASN A 60 2.11 1.82 -10.39
N TYR A 61 2.94 2.09 -11.41
CA TYR A 61 3.03 3.39 -12.07
C TYR A 61 1.94 3.63 -13.13
N GLU A 62 1.08 2.65 -13.40
CA GLU A 62 -0.17 2.90 -14.14
C GLU A 62 -1.23 3.56 -13.23
N TYR A 63 -0.99 3.56 -11.91
CA TYR A 63 -1.86 4.17 -10.94
C TYR A 63 -1.37 5.58 -10.60
N GLY A 64 -2.11 6.59 -11.06
CA GLY A 64 -1.76 8.02 -10.92
C GLY A 64 -1.31 8.45 -9.52
N PRO A 65 -1.96 8.01 -8.42
CA PRO A 65 -1.51 8.37 -7.07
C PRO A 65 -0.09 7.92 -6.70
N ASN A 66 0.42 6.82 -7.28
CA ASN A 66 1.80 6.41 -7.04
C ASN A 66 2.81 7.31 -7.77
N ILE A 67 2.43 7.87 -8.92
CA ILE A 67 3.23 8.86 -9.65
C ILE A 67 3.29 10.15 -8.82
N ASP A 68 2.12 10.67 -8.43
CA ASP A 68 1.99 11.88 -7.61
C ASP A 68 2.80 11.75 -6.30
N ALA A 69 2.73 10.58 -5.65
CA ALA A 69 3.49 10.32 -4.43
C ALA A 69 5.02 10.36 -4.64
N ILE A 70 5.56 9.81 -5.74
CA ILE A 70 7.01 9.84 -5.96
C ILE A 70 7.49 11.23 -6.39
N GLU A 71 6.69 11.96 -7.16
CA GLU A 71 6.99 13.35 -7.54
C GLU A 71 7.05 14.23 -6.29
N TRP A 72 6.03 14.17 -5.44
CA TRP A 72 6.03 14.89 -4.17
C TRP A 72 7.19 14.49 -3.25
N ALA A 73 7.52 13.19 -3.19
CA ALA A 73 8.66 12.73 -2.40
C ALA A 73 9.98 13.33 -2.89
N LEU A 74 10.20 13.39 -4.21
CA LEU A 74 11.42 13.95 -4.81
C LEU A 74 11.52 15.46 -4.62
N ASP A 75 10.40 16.18 -4.76
CA ASP A 75 10.39 17.65 -4.78
C ASP A 75 10.34 18.25 -3.37
N GLU A 76 9.55 17.66 -2.45
CA GLU A 76 9.28 18.27 -1.14
C GLU A 76 9.99 17.55 0.01
N ILE A 77 10.13 16.21 -0.06
CA ILE A 77 10.70 15.42 1.04
C ILE A 77 12.22 15.27 0.90
N MET A 78 12.71 14.87 -0.28
CA MET A 78 14.13 14.57 -0.47
C MET A 78 15.07 15.73 -0.16
N PRO A 79 14.74 17.00 -0.44
CA PRO A 79 15.59 18.12 -0.02
C PRO A 79 15.81 18.16 1.50
N LEU A 80 14.77 17.86 2.30
CA LEU A 80 14.85 17.81 3.77
C LEU A 80 15.65 16.60 4.26
N VAL A 81 15.53 15.47 3.56
CA VAL A 81 16.31 14.26 3.83
C VAL A 81 17.79 14.52 3.53
N TRP A 82 18.12 15.09 2.37
CA TRP A 82 19.50 15.37 1.97
C TRP A 82 20.18 16.41 2.84
N ALA A 83 19.44 17.38 3.39
CA ALA A 83 19.98 18.32 4.37
C ALA A 83 20.54 17.62 5.62
N GLN A 84 19.97 16.47 6.01
CA GLN A 84 20.39 15.70 7.19
C GLN A 84 21.30 14.52 6.82
N ALA A 85 21.07 13.90 5.66
CA ALA A 85 21.78 12.72 5.19
C ALA A 85 22.07 12.83 3.69
N PRO A 86 23.14 13.55 3.31
CA PRO A 86 23.49 13.83 1.92
C PRO A 86 23.84 12.59 1.09
N ALA A 87 24.01 11.42 1.70
CA ALA A 87 24.32 10.15 1.03
C ALA A 87 23.07 9.36 0.58
N VAL A 88 21.87 9.75 1.02
CA VAL A 88 20.64 8.98 0.73
C VAL A 88 20.21 9.08 -0.73
N ARG A 89 19.94 7.97 -1.39
CA ARG A 89 19.52 7.94 -2.81
C ARG A 89 18.34 7.00 -3.04
N PHE A 90 17.46 7.35 -3.98
CA PHE A 90 16.53 6.38 -4.54
C PHE A 90 17.29 5.30 -5.31
N ALA A 91 16.84 4.05 -5.12
CA ALA A 91 17.52 2.83 -5.50
C ALA A 91 17.16 2.31 -6.88
#